data_AF-A0A7S2X4S7-F1
#
_entry.id   AF-A0A7S2X4S7-F1
#
_cell.length_a   1.000
_cell.length_b   1.000
_cell.length_c   1.000
_cell.angle_alpha   90.00
_cell.angle_beta   90.00
_cell.angle_gamma   90.00
#
_symmetry.space_group_name_H-M   'P 1'
#
loop_
_entity.id
_entity.type
_entity.pdbx_description
1 polymer ?
#
loop_
_entity_poly.entity_id
_entity_poly.type
_entity_poly.pdbx_seq_one_letter_code
_entity_poly.pdbx_strand_id
1 'polypeptide(L)'
;CKLVLFCFFKQKTAYDIIDKNGKPFVRVLVEGQKKEFAPEEVSAMVLQKMKSIAEAYLSEEVGQAVVTVPAYFNDAQRQATKDAGTIAGLEVKRIINEPTAAAIAYGLDKEK
;
A
#
# COMPACT_ATOMS: atom_id res chain seq x y z
N CYS A 1 26.23 -16.33 -24.16
CA CYS A 1 24.80 -15.94 -24.29
C CYS A 1 23.88 -16.24 -23.09
N LYS A 2 24.28 -16.95 -22.03
CA LYS A 2 23.36 -17.28 -20.91
C LYS A 2 23.24 -16.23 -19.78
N LEU A 3 24.09 -15.20 -19.73
CA LEU A 3 24.07 -14.21 -18.63
C LEU A 3 23.25 -12.93 -18.91
N VAL A 4 23.04 -12.57 -20.18
CA VAL A 4 22.41 -11.28 -20.53
C VAL A 4 20.88 -11.33 -20.35
N LEU A 5 20.28 -12.52 -20.40
CA LEU A 5 18.82 -12.68 -20.34
C LEU A 5 18.24 -12.48 -18.93
N PHE A 6 19.04 -12.66 -17.88
CA PHE A 6 18.59 -12.41 -16.50
C PHE A 6 18.54 -10.91 -16.15
N CYS A 7 19.33 -10.09 -16.84
CA CYS A 7 19.41 -8.65 -16.59
C CYS A 7 18.24 -7.88 -17.25
N PHE A 8 17.74 -8.36 -18.38
CA PHE A 8 16.73 -7.65 -19.18
C PHE A 8 15.32 -7.64 -18.58
N PHE A 9 14.99 -8.54 -17.66
CA PHE A 9 13.68 -8.54 -16.99
C PHE A 9 13.64 -7.69 -15.72
N LYS A 10 14.79 -7.16 -15.25
CA LYS A 10 14.89 -6.54 -13.93
C LYS A 10 14.53 -5.05 -13.85
N GLN A 11 14.21 -4.36 -14.95
CA GLN A 11 14.01 -2.91 -14.86
C GLN A 11 12.92 -2.39 -15.80
N LYS A 12 11.67 -2.40 -15.31
CA LYS A 12 10.60 -1.51 -15.81
C LYS A 12 10.37 -0.31 -14.88
N THR A 13 11.12 -0.19 -13.80
CA THR A 13 10.91 0.81 -12.75
C THR A 13 12.09 1.78 -12.69
N ALA A 14 11.79 3.07 -12.49
CA ALA A 14 12.80 4.13 -12.42
C ALA A 14 13.57 4.18 -11.08
N TYR A 15 13.25 3.30 -10.13
CA TYR A 15 13.84 3.23 -8.80
C TYR A 15 14.53 1.88 -8.57
N ASP A 16 15.51 1.89 -7.65
CA ASP A 16 16.31 0.70 -7.32
C ASP A 16 15.59 -0.18 -6.30
N ILE A 17 15.55 -1.48 -6.56
CA ILE A 17 15.02 -2.49 -5.63
C ILE A 17 16.20 -3.27 -5.05
N ILE A 18 16.27 -3.33 -3.74
CA ILE A 18 17.36 -3.93 -2.97
C ILE A 18 16.81 -5.05 -2.13
N ASP A 19 17.50 -6.18 -2.10
CA ASP A 19 17.15 -7.24 -1.17
C ASP A 19 17.86 -7.00 0.17
N LYS A 20 17.10 -6.89 1.24
CA LYS A 20 17.61 -6.93 2.62
C LYS A 20 17.00 -8.12 3.34
N ASN A 21 17.84 -9.09 3.71
CA ASN A 21 17.42 -10.28 4.46
C ASN A 21 16.25 -11.03 3.79
N GLY A 22 16.22 -11.11 2.45
CA GLY A 22 15.15 -11.78 1.70
C GLY A 22 13.85 -10.98 1.59
N LYS A 23 13.84 -9.71 2.00
CA LYS A 23 12.73 -8.77 1.81
C LYS A 23 13.13 -7.68 0.80
N PRO A 24 12.24 -7.32 -0.14
CA PRO A 24 12.51 -6.24 -1.08
C PRO A 24 12.35 -4.88 -0.39
N PHE A 25 13.34 -4.00 -0.60
CA PHE A 25 13.35 -2.60 -0.19
C PHE A 25 13.48 -1.72 -1.42
N VAL A 26 12.85 -0.55 -1.39
CA VAL A 26 12.96 0.47 -2.42
C VAL A 26 13.98 1.50 -1.98
N ARG A 27 15.03 1.73 -2.78
CA ARG A 27 16.02 2.78 -2.53
C ARG A 27 15.75 3.95 -3.48
N VAL A 28 15.57 5.12 -2.88
CA VAL A 28 15.35 6.38 -3.60
C VAL A 28 16.24 7.47 -3.03
N LEU A 29 16.58 8.45 -3.87
CA LEU A 29 17.28 9.66 -3.46
C LEU A 29 16.25 10.69 -3.01
N VAL A 30 16.22 10.98 -1.70
CA VAL A 30 15.39 12.03 -1.12
C VAL A 30 16.33 13.11 -0.61
N GLU A 31 16.22 14.33 -1.14
CA GLU A 31 17.03 15.48 -0.71
C GLU A 31 18.55 15.23 -0.79
N GLY A 32 18.99 14.47 -1.80
CA GLY A 32 20.40 14.11 -2.00
C GLY A 32 20.90 12.95 -1.12
N GLN A 33 20.07 12.42 -0.23
CA GLN A 33 20.39 11.25 0.60
C GLN A 33 19.70 9.98 0.08
N LYS A 34 20.43 8.87 0.08
CA LYS A 34 19.86 7.56 -0.25
C LYS A 34 19.05 7.06 0.94
N LYS A 35 17.72 7.09 0.83
CA LYS A 35 16.81 6.48 1.81
C LYS A 35 16.28 5.17 1.26
N GLU A 36 16.07 4.22 2.17
CA GLU A 36 15.57 2.89 1.86
C GLU A 36 14.26 2.71 2.60
N PHE A 37 13.23 2.34 1.86
CA PHE A 37 11.88 2.18 2.38
C PHE A 37 11.41 0.75 2.16
N ALA A 38 10.76 0.20 3.19
CA ALA A 38 10.00 -1.03 3.06
C ALA A 38 8.70 -0.76 2.25
N PRO A 39 8.17 -1.74 1.53
CA PRO A 39 6.94 -1.57 0.75
C PRO A 39 5.73 -1.16 1.60
N GLU A 40 5.70 -1.57 2.87
CA GLU A 40 4.69 -1.18 3.85
C GLU A 40 4.79 0.30 4.21
N GLU A 41 6.00 0.84 4.35
CA GLU A 41 6.23 2.26 4.65
C GLU A 41 5.81 3.16 3.50
N VAL A 42 6.11 2.75 2.26
CA VAL A 42 5.66 3.48 1.06
C VAL A 42 4.13 3.50 0.99
N SER A 43 3.50 2.37 1.29
CA SER A 43 2.03 2.27 1.33
C SER A 43 1.44 3.13 2.46
N ALA A 44 2.12 3.20 3.61
CA ALA A 44 1.73 4.04 4.73
C ALA A 44 1.75 5.53 4.36
N MET A 45 2.75 6.00 3.60
CA MET A 45 2.79 7.38 3.12
C MET A 45 1.59 7.73 2.23
N VAL A 46 1.16 6.79 1.38
CA VAL A 46 -0.05 6.97 0.55
C VAL A 46 -1.29 7.05 1.43
N LEU A 47 -1.43 6.16 2.40
CA LEU A 47 -2.56 6.17 3.35
C LEU A 47 -2.58 7.42 4.21
N GLN A 48 -1.42 7.91 4.64
CA GLN A 48 -1.30 9.16 5.39
C GLN A 48 -1.77 10.35 4.55
N LYS A 49 -1.43 10.38 3.26
CA LYS A 49 -1.95 11.42 2.35
C LYS A 49 -3.47 11.33 2.19
N MET A 50 -4.02 10.12 2.08
CA MET A 50 -5.47 9.92 2.01
C MET A 50 -6.18 10.35 3.30
N LYS A 51 -5.58 10.05 4.46
CA LYS A 51 -6.04 10.52 5.77
C LYS A 51 -6.12 12.05 5.78
N SER A 52 -5.05 12.75 5.40
CA SER A 52 -5.06 14.23 5.38
C SER A 52 -6.12 14.82 4.44
N ILE A 53 -6.43 14.16 3.32
CA ILE A 53 -7.51 14.59 2.41
C ILE A 53 -8.88 14.41 3.07
N ALA A 54 -9.10 13.27 3.72
CA ALA A 54 -10.34 12.99 4.44
C ALA A 54 -10.55 13.95 5.63
N GLU A 55 -9.49 14.24 6.39
CA GLU A 55 -9.51 15.21 7.49
C GLU A 55 -9.78 16.63 6.99
N ALA A 56 -9.17 17.03 5.86
CA ALA A 56 -9.45 18.33 5.24
C ALA A 56 -10.91 18.44 4.76
N TYR A 57 -11.52 17.34 4.34
CA TYR A 57 -12.92 17.31 3.89
C TYR A 57 -13.90 17.32 5.08
N LEU A 58 -13.63 16.55 6.14
CA LEU A 58 -14.50 16.40 7.30
C LEU A 58 -14.26 17.46 8.39
N SER A 59 -13.11 18.16 8.37
CA SER A 59 -12.64 19.06 9.43
C SER A 59 -12.51 18.39 10.82
N GLU A 60 -12.37 17.06 10.83
CA GLU A 60 -12.24 16.22 12.03
C GLU A 60 -11.12 15.19 11.83
N GLU A 61 -10.57 14.68 12.94
CA GLU A 61 -9.51 13.66 12.91
C GLU A 61 -10.08 12.28 12.52
N VAL A 62 -9.45 11.64 11.53
CA VAL A 62 -9.86 10.30 11.08
C VAL A 62 -8.97 9.24 11.72
N GLY A 63 -9.52 8.53 12.71
CA GLY A 63 -8.80 7.49 13.46
C GLY A 63 -9.00 6.06 12.95
N GLN A 64 -10.10 5.77 12.24
CA GLN A 64 -10.48 4.40 11.87
C GLN A 64 -10.72 4.28 10.37
N ALA A 65 -10.28 3.17 9.78
CA ALA A 65 -10.44 2.92 8.35
C ALA A 65 -10.72 1.45 8.02
N VAL A 66 -11.40 1.24 6.90
CA VAL A 66 -11.53 -0.06 6.23
C VAL A 66 -10.69 0.01 4.96
N VAL A 67 -9.78 -0.96 4.79
CA VAL A 67 -8.86 -1.00 3.65
C VAL A 67 -9.25 -2.15 2.72
N THR A 68 -9.35 -1.86 1.42
CA THR A 68 -9.61 -2.85 0.37
C THR A 68 -8.31 -3.48 -0.11
N VAL A 69 -8.30 -4.79 -0.31
CA VAL A 69 -7.20 -5.51 -0.95
C VAL A 69 -7.69 -6.39 -2.09
N PRO A 70 -6.84 -6.71 -3.08
CA PRO A 70 -7.21 -7.64 -4.14
C PRO A 70 -7.54 -9.03 -3.58
N ALA A 71 -8.50 -9.72 -4.21
CA ALA A 71 -8.95 -11.04 -3.73
C ALA A 71 -7.85 -12.11 -3.72
N TYR A 72 -6.83 -11.97 -4.56
CA TYR A 72 -5.71 -12.91 -4.68
C TYR A 72 -4.57 -12.68 -3.68
N PHE A 73 -4.69 -11.70 -2.78
CA PHE A 73 -3.67 -11.45 -1.75
C PHE A 73 -3.63 -12.56 -0.70
N ASN A 74 -2.41 -12.98 -0.36
CA ASN A 74 -2.18 -13.92 0.73
C ASN A 74 -2.24 -13.22 2.10
N ASP A 75 -2.29 -14.00 3.19
CA ASP A 75 -2.41 -13.45 4.55
C ASP A 75 -1.21 -12.58 4.94
N ALA A 76 -0.01 -12.90 4.46
CA ALA A 76 1.19 -12.10 4.72
C ALA A 76 1.10 -10.69 4.11
N GLN A 77 0.58 -10.57 2.88
CA GLN A 77 0.38 -9.28 2.21
C GLN A 77 -0.80 -8.50 2.82
N ARG A 78 -1.84 -9.21 3.29
CA ARG A 78 -2.94 -8.59 4.07
C ARG A 78 -2.41 -7.99 5.36
N GLN A 79 -1.54 -8.72 6.07
CA GLN A 79 -0.89 -8.21 7.28
C GLN A 79 0.00 -7.01 6.97
N ALA A 80 0.83 -7.08 5.92
CA ALA A 80 1.66 -5.95 5.46
C ALA A 80 0.82 -4.69 5.17
N THR A 81 -0.37 -4.86 4.57
CA THR A 81 -1.30 -3.74 4.32
C THR A 81 -1.91 -3.19 5.62
N LYS A 82 -2.21 -4.07 6.60
CA LYS A 82 -2.67 -3.66 7.94
C LYS A 82 -1.60 -2.88 8.69
N ASP A 83 -0.35 -3.34 8.59
CA ASP A 83 0.81 -2.71 9.21
C ASP A 83 1.05 -1.34 8.59
N ALA A 84 0.93 -1.21 7.25
CA ALA A 84 0.96 0.08 6.57
C ALA A 84 -0.11 1.05 7.09
N GLY A 85 -1.34 0.58 7.34
CA GLY A 85 -2.40 1.38 7.95
C GLY A 85 -2.05 1.84 9.37
N THR A 86 -1.46 0.94 10.17
CA THR A 86 -1.02 1.25 11.53
C THR A 86 0.10 2.29 11.55
N ILE A 87 1.07 2.17 10.63
CA ILE A 87 2.17 3.15 10.46
C ILE A 87 1.62 4.52 10.03
N ALA A 88 0.55 4.55 9.24
CA ALA A 88 -0.13 5.79 8.82
C ALA A 88 -0.97 6.45 9.94
N GLY A 89 -1.07 5.83 11.13
CA GLY A 89 -1.90 6.33 12.23
C GLY A 89 -3.39 6.12 12.00
N LEU A 90 -3.77 5.04 11.30
CA LEU A 90 -5.14 4.60 11.08
C LEU A 90 -5.36 3.23 11.74
N GLU A 91 -6.41 3.11 12.54
CA GLU A 91 -6.86 1.81 13.06
C GLU A 91 -7.63 1.07 11.96
N VAL A 92 -6.99 0.04 11.38
CA VAL A 92 -7.60 -0.80 10.34
C VAL A 92 -8.59 -1.78 10.99
N LYS A 93 -9.89 -1.44 10.96
CA LYS A 93 -10.95 -2.25 11.57
C LYS A 93 -11.14 -3.58 10.84
N ARG A 94 -11.19 -3.54 9.51
CA ARG A 94 -11.38 -4.71 8.66
C ARG A 94 -10.65 -4.51 7.35
N ILE A 95 -10.13 -5.60 6.81
CA ILE A 95 -9.65 -5.68 5.43
C ILE A 95 -10.72 -6.40 4.63
N ILE A 96 -11.21 -5.75 3.58
CA ILE A 96 -12.25 -6.29 2.71
C ILE A 96 -11.66 -6.56 1.31
N ASN A 97 -12.24 -7.54 0.60
CA ASN A 97 -11.85 -7.78 -0.78
C ASN A 97 -12.40 -6.67 -1.66
N GLU A 98 -11.59 -6.13 -2.57
CA GLU A 98 -12.01 -5.14 -3.56
C GLU A 98 -13.27 -5.53 -4.35
N PRO A 99 -13.42 -6.74 -4.93
CA PRO A 99 -14.65 -7.10 -5.64
C PRO A 99 -15.88 -7.14 -4.71
N THR A 100 -15.69 -7.47 -3.43
CA THR A 100 -16.77 -7.43 -2.44
C THR A 100 -17.13 -6.00 -2.07
N ALA A 101 -16.14 -5.12 -1.92
CA ALA A 101 -16.36 -3.69 -1.69
C ALA A 101 -17.15 -3.06 -2.86
N ALA A 102 -16.78 -3.39 -4.09
CA ALA A 102 -17.51 -2.96 -5.28
C ALA A 102 -18.95 -3.50 -5.29
N ALA A 103 -19.14 -4.79 -5.00
CA ALA A 103 -20.48 -5.38 -4.92
C ALA A 103 -21.35 -4.73 -3.84
N ILE A 104 -20.78 -4.36 -2.69
CA ILE A 104 -21.47 -3.61 -1.63
C ILE A 104 -21.85 -2.21 -2.13
N ALA A 105 -20.93 -1.50 -2.79
CA ALA A 105 -21.21 -0.17 -3.33
C ALA A 105 -22.36 -0.17 -4.36
N TYR A 106 -22.39 -1.14 -5.28
CA TYR A 106 -23.48 -1.29 -6.24
C TYR A 106 -24.76 -1.91 -5.64
N GLY A 107 -24.63 -2.72 -4.59
CA GLY A 107 -25.74 -3.42 -3.93
C GLY A 107 -26.54 -2.54 -2.98
N LEU A 108 -25.89 -1.55 -2.34
CA LEU A 108 -26.54 -0.60 -1.43
C LEU A 108 -27.27 0.54 -2.14
N ASP A 109 -27.03 0.77 -3.45
CA ASP A 109 -27.78 1.74 -4.25
C ASP A 109 -29.19 1.25 -4.63
N LYS A 110 -29.61 0.08 -4.10
CA LYS A 110 -30.92 -0.55 -4.36
C LYS A 110 -31.94 -0.41 -3.23
N GLU A 111 -31.63 0.32 -2.15
CA GLU A 111 -32.63 0.68 -1.15
C GLU A 111 -33.29 2.03 -1.51
N LYS A 112 -34.14 2.00 -2.55
CA LYS A 112 -35.26 2.93 -2.76
C LYS A 112 -36.47 2.17 -3.29
#